data_AF-A0AAV1C4R6-F1
#
_entry.id   AF-A0AAV1C4R6-F1
#
_cell.length_a   1.000
_cell.length_b   1.000
_cell.length_c   1.000
_cell.angle_alpha   90.00
_cell.angle_beta   90.00
_cell.angle_gamma   90.00
#
_symmetry.space_group_name_H-M   'P 1'
#
loop_
_entity.id
_entity.type
_entity.pdbx_description
1 polymer ?
#
loop_
_entity_poly.entity_id
_entity_poly.type
_entity_poly.pdbx_seq_one_letter_code
_entity_poly.pdbx_strand_id
1 'polypeptide(L)' 'MGPCPKSATVWNTSDSSRVVQSRINWVGQLRNVIGSYVPNNPRAQYTDYRDLDLGSNNVFGRTSVEQARVWGYPYFKEH' A
#
# COMPACT_ATOMS: atom_id res chain seq x y z
N MET A 1 -15.20 4.87 33.15
CA MET A 1 -14.78 4.07 31.97
C MET A 1 -13.82 4.94 31.17
N GLY A 2 -12.53 4.64 31.20
CA GLY A 2 -11.51 5.39 30.44
C GLY A 2 -11.53 5.02 28.95
N PRO A 3 -10.96 5.84 28.06
CA PRO A 3 -10.90 5.55 26.64
C PRO A 3 -10.20 4.21 26.39
N CYS A 4 -10.82 3.36 25.57
CA CYS A 4 -10.24 2.11 25.09
C CYS A 4 -8.92 2.43 24.35
N PRO A 5 -7.78 1.80 24.67
CA PRO A 5 -6.55 2.03 23.94
C PRO A 5 -6.77 1.59 22.48
N LYS A 6 -6.78 2.55 21.56
CA LYS A 6 -6.80 2.25 20.14
C LYS A 6 -5.45 1.66 19.78
N SER A 7 -5.37 0.34 19.69
CA SER A 7 -4.18 -0.37 19.23
C SER A 7 -3.98 -0.12 17.74
N ALA A 8 -3.44 1.03 17.38
CA ALA A 8 -2.73 1.20 16.13
C ALA A 8 -1.32 0.64 16.33
N THR A 9 -0.91 -0.32 15.50
CA THR A 9 0.46 -0.82 15.49
C THR A 9 1.37 0.28 14.94
N VAL A 10 1.87 1.15 15.81
CA VAL A 10 2.85 2.18 15.49
C VAL A 10 4.22 1.63 15.84
N TRP A 11 5.07 1.55 14.82
CA TRP A 11 6.45 1.11 14.96
C TRP A 11 7.38 2.29 15.27
N ASN A 12 8.52 2.04 15.94
CA ASN A 12 9.50 3.09 16.21
C ASN A 12 10.23 3.51 14.92
N THR A 13 10.38 4.83 14.73
CA THR A 13 11.01 5.44 13.56
C THR A 13 12.54 5.46 13.63
N SER A 14 13.13 5.24 14.82
CA SER A 14 14.60 5.17 14.99
C SER A 14 15.18 3.77 14.77
N ASP A 15 14.37 2.81 14.31
CA ASP A 15 14.82 1.44 14.10
C ASP A 15 15.76 1.31 12.89
N SER A 16 16.68 0.35 12.96
CA SER A 16 17.61 0.08 11.86
C SER A 16 16.88 -0.28 10.56
N SER A 17 17.51 0.00 9.41
CA SER A 17 16.99 -0.32 8.08
C SER A 17 16.56 -1.80 7.94
N ARG A 18 17.30 -2.73 8.55
CA ARG A 18 16.96 -4.16 8.57
C ARG A 18 15.63 -4.44 9.26
N VAL A 19 15.37 -3.78 10.39
CA VAL A 19 14.11 -3.93 11.13
C VAL A 19 12.95 -3.30 10.35
N VAL A 20 13.17 -2.13 9.76
CA VAL A 20 12.19 -1.48 8.86
C VAL A 20 11.85 -2.38 7.68
N GLN A 21 12.84 -2.97 7.01
CA GLN A 21 12.63 -3.89 5.90
C GLN A 21 11.83 -5.13 6.34
N SER A 22 12.10 -5.68 7.53
CA SER A 22 11.33 -6.81 8.06
C SER A 22 9.86 -6.46 8.27
N ARG A 23 9.54 -5.23 8.66
CA ARG A 23 8.14 -4.77 8.83
C ARG A 23 7.44 -4.60 7.50
N ILE A 24 8.11 -4.02 6.51
CA ILE A 24 7.60 -3.91 5.13
C ILE A 24 7.31 -5.31 4.58
N ASN A 25 8.24 -6.25 4.74
CA ASN A 25 8.06 -7.64 4.31
C ASN A 25 6.87 -8.31 5.01
N TRP A 26 6.68 -8.07 6.31
CA TRP A 26 5.55 -8.61 7.06
C TRP A 26 4.20 -8.09 6.55
N VAL A 27 4.08 -6.77 6.27
CA VAL A 27 2.87 -6.20 5.67
C VAL A 27 2.63 -6.79 4.27
N GLY A 28 3.69 -6.96 3.46
CA GLY A 28 3.59 -7.61 2.16
C GLY A 28 3.10 -9.06 2.23
N GLN A 29 3.58 -9.84 3.20
CA GLN A 29 3.10 -11.21 3.44
C GLN A 29 1.61 -11.21 3.84
N LEU A 30 1.20 -10.32 4.74
CA LEU A 30 -0.19 -10.17 5.12
C LEU A 30 -1.07 -9.84 3.91
N ARG A 31 -0.63 -8.90 3.04
CA ARG A 31 -1.33 -8.51 1.80
C ARG A 31 -1.52 -9.68 0.83
N ASN A 32 -0.56 -10.61 0.79
CA ASN A 32 -0.66 -11.84 -0.01
C ASN A 32 -1.69 -12.81 0.58
N VAL A 33 -1.65 -13.01 1.91
CA VAL A 33 -2.58 -13.92 2.62
C VAL A 33 -4.02 -13.45 2.49
N ILE A 34 -4.31 -12.17 2.78
CA ILE A 34 -5.67 -11.64 2.66
C ILE A 34 -6.12 -11.52 1.20
N GLY A 35 -5.16 -11.56 0.29
CA GLY A 35 -5.38 -11.31 -1.11
C GLY A 35 -6.37 -12.28 -1.76
N SER A 36 -6.36 -13.55 -1.38
CA SER A 36 -7.31 -14.54 -1.91
C SER A 36 -8.76 -14.33 -1.45
N TYR A 37 -8.99 -13.50 -0.44
CA TYR A 37 -10.30 -13.31 0.19
C TYR A 37 -10.97 -11.98 -0.20
N VAL A 38 -10.28 -11.12 -0.95
CA VAL A 38 -10.81 -9.82 -1.41
C VAL A 38 -11.02 -9.82 -2.93
N PRO A 39 -11.95 -9.01 -3.47
CA PRO A 39 -12.13 -8.88 -4.91
C PRO A 39 -10.82 -8.50 -5.59
N ASN A 40 -10.42 -9.29 -6.59
CA ASN A 40 -9.22 -9.05 -7.38
C ASN A 40 -9.62 -9.00 -8.86
N ASN A 41 -9.84 -7.80 -9.42
CA ASN A 41 -9.65 -7.43 -10.84
C ASN A 41 -10.23 -6.01 -11.10
N PRO A 42 -9.56 -4.90 -10.70
CA PRO A 42 -8.36 -4.80 -9.87
C PRO A 42 -8.72 -4.93 -8.39
N ARG A 43 -7.73 -5.16 -7.51
CA ARG A 43 -7.97 -5.01 -6.06
C ARG A 43 -8.22 -3.52 -5.81
N ALA A 44 -9.44 -3.18 -5.42
CA ALA A 44 -9.82 -1.79 -5.18
C ALA A 44 -8.98 -1.20 -4.04
N GLN A 45 -8.47 0.01 -4.26
CA GLN A 45 -7.70 0.76 -3.28
C GLN A 45 -8.41 2.07 -2.98
N TYR A 46 -8.29 2.53 -1.75
CA TYR A 46 -8.92 3.77 -1.31
C TYR A 46 -7.91 4.92 -1.37
N THR A 47 -8.26 6.03 -2.02
CA THR A 47 -7.33 7.12 -2.32
C THR A 47 -6.71 7.78 -1.10
N ASP A 48 -7.42 7.78 0.04
CA ASP A 48 -6.91 8.39 1.27
C ASP A 48 -5.82 7.53 1.93
N TYR A 49 -5.71 6.25 1.53
CA TYR A 49 -4.64 5.34 1.93
C TYR A 49 -3.68 5.11 0.75
N ARG A 50 -2.62 5.91 0.66
CA ARG A 50 -1.65 5.84 -0.44
C ARG A 50 -0.75 4.62 -0.28
N ASP A 51 -0.80 3.73 -1.26
CA ASP A 51 0.04 2.55 -1.38
C ASP A 51 1.04 2.73 -2.55
N LEU A 52 2.32 2.97 -2.22
CA LEU A 52 3.40 3.11 -3.20
C LEU A 52 3.87 1.76 -3.78
N ASP A 53 3.49 0.63 -3.15
CA ASP A 53 3.84 -0.71 -3.62
C ASP A 53 3.04 -1.09 -4.89
N LEU A 54 2.02 -0.31 -5.25
CA LEU A 54 1.28 -0.44 -6.52
C LEU A 54 2.06 0.10 -7.72
N GLY A 55 3.08 0.92 -7.46
CA GLY A 55 3.87 1.59 -8.48
C GLY A 55 3.82 3.11 -8.37
N SER A 56 4.68 3.75 -9.15
CA SER A 56 4.80 5.20 -9.20
C SER A 56 5.11 5.66 -10.62
N ASN A 57 4.92 6.96 -10.84
CA ASN A 57 5.40 7.62 -12.04
C ASN A 57 6.93 7.70 -12.04
N ASN A 58 7.50 8.00 -13.21
CA ASN A 58 8.93 8.27 -13.32
C ASN A 58 9.27 9.52 -12.49
N VAL A 59 10.24 9.38 -11.58
CA VAL A 59 10.73 10.50 -10.77
C VAL A 59 11.38 11.57 -11.67
N PHE A 60 12.01 11.12 -12.75
CA PHE A 60 12.64 11.97 -13.75
C PHE A 60 12.12 11.62 -15.15
N GLY A 61 11.80 12.63 -15.94
CA GLY A 61 11.34 12.46 -17.32
C GLY A 61 9.82 12.27 -17.45
N ARG A 62 9.39 11.87 -18.66
CA ARG A 62 7.97 11.70 -18.98
C ARG A 62 7.45 10.36 -18.46
N THR A 63 6.22 10.35 -17.97
CA THR A 63 5.47 9.14 -17.63
C THR A 63 4.36 8.93 -18.66
N SER A 64 4.19 7.70 -19.16
CA SER A 64 3.10 7.39 -20.08
C SER A 64 1.79 7.11 -19.33
N VAL A 65 0.67 7.24 -20.03
CA VAL A 65 -0.65 6.90 -19.48
C VAL A 65 -0.72 5.42 -19.13
N GLU A 66 -0.12 4.56 -19.96
CA GLU A 66 -0.06 3.12 -19.73
C GLU A 66 0.68 2.79 -18.42
N GLN A 67 1.79 3.47 -18.13
CA GLN A 67 2.52 3.31 -16.88
C GLN A 67 1.70 3.80 -15.68
N ALA A 68 1.09 4.98 -15.79
CA ALA A 68 0.27 5.53 -14.71
C ALA A 68 -0.99 4.69 -14.44
N ARG A 69 -1.54 4.03 -15.48
CA ARG A 69 -2.72 3.17 -15.37
C ARG A 69 -2.48 1.96 -14.47
N VAL A 70 -1.25 1.46 -14.38
CA VAL A 70 -0.90 0.31 -13.52
C VAL A 70 -1.25 0.58 -12.05
N TRP A 71 -0.85 1.73 -11.52
CA TRP A 71 -1.15 2.11 -10.13
C TRP A 71 -2.50 2.85 -10.00
N GLY A 72 -2.94 3.57 -11.04
CA GLY A 72 -4.15 4.40 -11.01
C GLY A 72 -5.45 3.61 -11.14
N TYR A 73 -5.48 2.54 -11.95
CA TYR A 73 -6.69 1.73 -12.16
C TYR A 73 -7.25 1.09 -10.88
N PRO A 74 -6.44 0.60 -9.92
CA PRO A 74 -6.90 0.19 -8.58
C PRO A 74 -7.68 1.26 -7.80
N TYR A 75 -7.38 2.55 -7.97
CA TYR A 75 -8.05 3.65 -7.27
C TYR A 75 -9.30 4.13 -8.00
N PHE A 76 -9.20 4.30 -9.32
CA PHE A 76 -10.20 5.03 -10.10
C PHE A 76 -11.03 4.15 -11.03
N LYS A 77 -10.69 2.86 -11.20
CA LYS A 77 -11.39 1.94 -12.12
C LYS A 77 -11.52 2.58 -13.52
N GLU A 78 -12.71 2.52 -14.13
CA GLU A 78 -13.01 3.05 -15.46
C GLU A 78 -13.62 4.47 -15.43
N HIS A 79 -13.42 5.21 -14.33
CA HIS A 79 -13.93 6.59 -14.18
C HIS A 79 -13.14 7.62 -14.98
#